data_AF-W4K863-F1
#
_entry.id   AF-W4K863-F1
#
_cell.length_a   1.000
_cell.length_b   1.000
_cell.length_c   1.000
_cell.angle_alpha   90.00
_cell.angle_beta   90.00
_cell.angle_gamma   90.00
#
_symmetry.space_group_name_H-M   'P 1'
#
loop_
_entity.id
_entity.type
_entity.pdbx_description
1 polymer ?
#
loop_
_entity_poly.entity_id
_entity_poly.type
_entity_poly.pdbx_seq_one_letter_code
_entity_poly.pdbx_strand_id
1 'polypeptide(L)'
;MKLNPLISVLSRSCSSHLASRTAAPSWTALKAQSSQRTYSAQTAGTISLRRSYLYVPASSERMLQKSLVTKSDTIIYDLEDSVAPSEADKSSARERLVNFLTTTSAEKLPCPERIAIRLNATDTPFFERDINEALRIPSVRTFILPKVHSSQELHVVSSAIDASGRAGDPIRLVASIESARALWNLGNIANWASAHGNSGGQLAALLFAAEDYCADTSIIRTPSRQELLYTRSKIAVAAKAFGLEAIDMVCVNYKDLAYLKEECEDGRRLGFTGKQAIHPTQVEMIQSTFVPSAQEILRAAKITHQMAQAHASQRGAVGLELGDGNGGREMIDAPMLKQAENTIKIARAAGLEIPQFV
;
A
#
# COMPACT_ATOMS: atom_id res chain seq x y z
N MET A 1 38.15 -41.78 50.95
CA MET A 1 39.37 -42.29 51.57
C MET A 1 40.47 -41.24 51.34
N LYS A 2 40.99 -40.62 52.43
CA LYS A 2 42.18 -39.72 52.56
C LYS A 2 42.16 -38.40 51.74
N LEU A 3 41.95 -37.19 52.27
CA LEU A 3 42.72 -36.36 53.25
C LEU A 3 44.23 -36.26 52.94
N ASN A 4 44.74 -35.13 52.44
CA ASN A 4 45.29 -34.02 53.26
C ASN A 4 45.82 -32.81 52.43
N PRO A 5 46.04 -31.64 53.06
CA PRO A 5 46.09 -30.30 52.46
C PRO A 5 47.50 -29.65 52.47
N LEU A 6 47.63 -28.45 51.91
CA LEU A 6 48.67 -27.49 52.30
C LEU A 6 48.08 -26.10 52.55
N ILE A 7 48.24 -25.68 53.79
CA ILE A 7 48.04 -24.34 54.34
C ILE A 7 49.35 -23.57 54.15
N SER A 8 49.28 -22.29 53.78
CA SER A 8 50.25 -21.31 54.30
C SER A 8 49.53 -19.99 54.59
N VAL A 9 49.73 -19.50 55.81
CA VAL A 9 49.16 -18.29 56.41
C VAL A 9 50.31 -17.35 56.72
N LEU A 10 50.22 -16.09 56.27
CA LEU A 10 50.89 -14.90 56.83
C LEU A 10 50.00 -13.71 56.43
N SER A 11 49.04 -13.24 57.25
CA SER A 11 49.09 -12.39 58.45
C SER A 11 49.39 -10.89 58.20
N ARG A 12 48.35 -10.06 58.40
CA ARG A 12 48.28 -8.62 58.81
C ARG A 12 48.77 -7.60 57.74
N SER A 13 48.10 -6.47 57.48
CA SER A 13 47.41 -5.55 58.40
C SER A 13 46.17 -4.88 57.79
N CYS A 14 45.37 -4.30 58.69
CA CYS A 14 44.16 -3.52 58.46
C CYS A 14 44.50 -2.06 58.14
N SER A 15 43.87 -1.47 57.11
CA SER A 15 43.51 -0.05 57.09
C SER A 15 42.42 0.21 56.05
N SER A 16 41.25 0.55 56.59
CA SER A 16 40.09 1.21 55.99
C SER A 16 40.38 2.09 54.79
N HIS A 17 39.60 1.96 53.70
CA HIS A 17 39.06 3.09 52.94
C HIS A 17 37.72 2.71 52.30
N LEU A 18 36.85 3.71 52.30
CA LEU A 18 35.39 3.69 52.10
C LEU A 18 34.93 2.99 50.81
N ALA A 19 33.81 2.28 50.95
CA ALA A 19 32.95 1.88 49.84
C ALA A 19 32.34 3.11 49.16
N SER A 20 32.69 3.35 47.89
CA SER A 20 31.94 4.26 47.03
C SER A 20 30.69 3.54 46.50
N ARG A 21 29.53 3.87 47.08
CA ARG A 21 28.22 3.61 46.50
C ARG A 21 28.14 4.28 45.13
N THR A 22 28.03 3.52 44.05
CA THR A 22 27.66 4.05 42.74
C THR A 22 26.20 4.49 42.79
N ALA A 23 25.98 5.79 42.67
CA ALA A 23 24.67 6.41 42.63
C ALA A 23 23.91 6.00 41.37
N ALA A 24 22.62 5.70 41.52
CA ALA A 24 21.69 5.54 40.42
C ALA A 24 21.64 6.84 39.57
N PRO A 25 21.55 6.75 38.23
CA PRO A 25 21.58 7.93 37.39
C PRO A 25 20.33 8.80 37.59
N SER A 26 20.55 10.09 37.82
CA SER A 26 19.52 11.11 37.99
C SER A 26 18.75 11.34 36.69
N TRP A 27 17.42 11.43 36.81
CA TRP A 27 16.42 11.66 35.75
C TRP A 27 16.52 13.00 34.99
N THR A 28 17.64 13.72 35.08
CA THR A 28 17.78 15.10 34.55
C THR A 28 18.72 15.24 33.35
N ALA A 29 19.22 14.14 32.77
CA ALA A 29 20.16 14.18 31.64
C ALA A 29 19.64 13.56 30.31
N LEU A 30 18.32 13.37 30.17
CA LEU A 30 17.67 13.03 28.89
C LEU A 30 16.94 14.27 28.35
N LYS A 31 17.70 15.33 28.02
CA LYS A 31 17.17 16.38 27.15
C LYS A 31 17.11 15.82 25.74
N ALA A 32 15.89 15.39 25.40
CA ALA A 32 15.36 15.16 24.07
C ALA A 32 16.18 15.77 22.94
N GLN A 33 16.89 14.92 22.19
CA GLN A 33 16.94 15.09 20.74
C GLN A 33 15.52 14.80 20.23
N SER A 34 14.63 15.77 20.37
CA SER A 34 13.39 15.76 19.61
C SER A 34 13.80 15.94 18.16
N SER A 35 13.84 14.84 17.40
CA SER A 35 13.81 14.94 15.95
C SER A 35 12.53 15.69 15.59
N GLN A 36 12.68 16.97 15.26
CA GLN A 36 11.62 17.73 14.64
C GLN A 36 11.28 16.98 13.36
N ARG A 37 10.20 16.19 13.38
CA ARG A 37 9.53 15.74 12.17
C ARG A 37 9.03 17.00 11.49
N THR A 38 9.86 17.59 10.64
CA THR A 38 9.40 18.51 9.61
C THR A 38 8.52 17.70 8.68
N TYR A 39 7.21 17.69 8.96
CA TYR A 39 6.22 17.42 7.94
C TYR A 39 6.37 18.53 6.92
N SER A 40 7.13 18.28 5.85
CA SER A 40 7.10 19.16 4.69
C SER A 40 5.64 19.19 4.26
N ALA A 41 5.01 20.36 4.34
CA ALA A 41 3.73 20.60 3.73
C ALA A 41 3.93 20.36 2.23
N GLN A 42 3.66 19.14 1.77
CA GLN A 42 3.53 18.86 0.36
C GLN A 42 2.43 19.78 -0.14
N THR A 43 2.80 20.69 -1.04
CA THR A 43 1.87 21.41 -1.90
C THR A 43 0.82 20.42 -2.38
N ALA A 44 -0.46 20.75 -2.16
CA ALA A 44 -1.60 19.88 -2.42
C ALA A 44 -1.70 19.56 -3.92
N GLY A 45 -0.88 18.61 -4.38
CA GLY A 45 -1.09 17.92 -5.65
C GLY A 45 -2.46 17.26 -5.59
N THR A 46 -3.20 17.32 -6.69
CA THR A 46 -4.44 16.57 -6.87
C THR A 46 -4.16 15.10 -6.58
N ILE A 47 -4.77 14.55 -5.52
CA ILE A 47 -4.59 13.16 -5.15
C ILE A 47 -5.15 12.30 -6.27
N SER A 48 -4.31 11.48 -6.90
CA SER A 48 -4.81 10.46 -7.82
C SER A 48 -5.38 9.30 -7.01
N LEU A 49 -6.66 8.99 -7.23
CA LEU A 49 -7.27 7.79 -6.65
C LEU A 49 -6.82 6.55 -7.43
N ARG A 50 -6.61 5.45 -6.69
CA ARG A 50 -6.13 4.16 -7.19
C ARG A 50 -7.05 3.05 -6.67
N ARG A 51 -8.34 3.18 -6.97
CA ARG A 51 -9.40 2.35 -6.37
C ARG A 51 -9.54 1.01 -7.06
N SER A 52 -9.28 0.94 -8.37
CA SER A 52 -9.40 -0.28 -9.16
C SER A 52 -8.11 -0.62 -9.89
N TYR A 53 -7.72 -1.90 -9.81
CA TYR A 53 -6.53 -2.46 -10.45
C TYR A 53 -6.98 -3.57 -11.40
N LEU A 54 -7.25 -3.24 -12.67
CA LEU A 54 -7.78 -4.18 -13.67
C LEU A 54 -6.67 -4.95 -14.37
N TYR A 55 -6.67 -6.28 -14.23
CA TYR A 55 -5.79 -7.16 -14.99
C TYR A 55 -6.22 -7.29 -16.45
N VAL A 56 -5.25 -7.21 -17.35
CA VAL A 56 -5.38 -7.39 -18.80
C VAL A 56 -4.25 -8.32 -19.26
N PRO A 57 -4.55 -9.58 -19.60
CA PRO A 57 -3.55 -10.52 -20.10
C PRO A 57 -2.85 -9.99 -21.36
N ALA A 58 -1.53 -9.87 -21.32
CA ALA A 58 -0.73 -9.40 -22.45
C ALA A 58 -0.74 -10.38 -23.63
N SER A 59 -1.12 -11.64 -23.39
CA SER A 59 -1.30 -12.66 -24.43
C SER A 59 -2.54 -12.43 -25.31
N SER A 60 -3.50 -11.58 -24.90
CA SER A 60 -4.79 -11.42 -25.58
C SER A 60 -4.95 -10.05 -26.25
N GLU A 61 -4.74 -10.00 -27.57
CA GLU A 61 -4.96 -8.78 -28.38
C GLU A 61 -6.33 -8.16 -28.15
N ARG A 62 -7.38 -8.98 -28.13
CA ARG A 62 -8.76 -8.54 -27.88
C ARG A 62 -8.90 -7.81 -26.54
N MET A 63 -8.23 -8.29 -25.49
CA MET A 63 -8.30 -7.67 -24.17
C MET A 63 -7.44 -6.41 -24.08
N LEU A 64 -6.28 -6.38 -24.76
CA LEU A 64 -5.47 -5.17 -24.93
C LEU A 64 -6.28 -4.05 -25.59
N GLN A 65 -6.93 -4.32 -26.73
CA GLN A 65 -7.78 -3.33 -27.41
C GLN A 65 -8.96 -2.88 -26.53
N LYS A 66 -9.61 -3.79 -25.80
CA LYS A 66 -10.69 -3.45 -24.87
C LYS A 66 -10.20 -2.58 -23.70
N SER A 67 -8.92 -2.65 -23.33
CA SER A 67 -8.35 -1.84 -22.25
C SER A 67 -8.34 -0.34 -22.58
N LEU A 68 -8.33 0.05 -23.86
CA LEU A 68 -8.30 1.46 -24.27
C LEU A 68 -9.54 2.24 -23.82
N VAL A 69 -10.68 1.57 -23.65
CA VAL A 69 -11.96 2.20 -23.27
C VAL A 69 -12.37 1.93 -21.83
N THR A 70 -11.55 1.21 -21.06
CA THR A 70 -11.85 0.97 -19.63
C THR A 70 -11.64 2.24 -18.81
N LYS A 71 -12.43 2.40 -17.75
CA LYS A 71 -12.34 3.53 -16.81
C LYS A 71 -11.58 3.19 -15.53
N SER A 72 -10.85 2.06 -15.52
CA SER A 72 -10.09 1.63 -14.34
C SER A 72 -8.99 2.63 -14.00
N ASP A 73 -8.85 2.97 -12.72
CA ASP A 73 -7.80 3.85 -12.20
C ASP A 73 -6.38 3.29 -12.45
N THR A 74 -6.22 1.96 -12.52
CA THR A 74 -4.97 1.29 -12.91
C THR A 74 -5.26 0.09 -13.79
N ILE A 75 -4.58 -0.01 -14.93
CA ILE A 75 -4.65 -1.13 -15.87
C ILE A 75 -3.33 -1.87 -15.77
N ILE A 76 -3.40 -3.12 -15.32
CA ILE A 76 -2.26 -4.02 -15.19
C ILE A 76 -2.18 -4.86 -16.44
N TYR A 77 -1.25 -4.55 -17.32
CA TYR A 77 -0.87 -5.43 -18.42
C TYR A 77 -0.03 -6.57 -17.87
N ASP A 78 -0.57 -7.78 -17.92
CA ASP A 78 -0.03 -8.91 -17.19
C ASP A 78 0.82 -9.83 -18.07
N LEU A 79 2.09 -9.98 -17.70
CA LEU A 79 3.05 -10.91 -18.32
C LEU A 79 3.22 -12.20 -17.50
N GLU A 80 2.59 -12.30 -16.33
CA GLU A 80 2.85 -13.33 -15.33
C GLU A 80 1.77 -14.43 -15.34
N ASP A 81 0.95 -14.64 -14.31
CA ASP A 81 0.07 -15.84 -14.23
C ASP A 81 -0.94 -15.97 -15.37
N SER A 82 -1.38 -14.88 -16.00
CA SER A 82 -2.33 -14.96 -17.13
C SER A 82 -1.67 -15.38 -18.46
N VAL A 83 -0.34 -15.56 -18.46
CA VAL A 83 0.43 -16.03 -19.61
C VAL A 83 0.99 -17.41 -19.28
N ALA A 84 0.76 -18.37 -20.18
CA ALA A 84 1.28 -19.72 -20.04
C ALA A 84 2.80 -19.71 -19.79
N PRO A 85 3.34 -20.65 -18.98
CA PRO A 85 4.73 -20.60 -18.52
C PRO A 85 5.75 -20.98 -19.59
N SER A 86 5.31 -21.29 -20.82
CA SER A 86 6.23 -21.64 -21.90
C SER A 86 7.02 -20.41 -22.35
N GLU A 87 8.30 -20.60 -22.71
CA GLU A 87 9.14 -19.50 -23.22
C GLU A 87 8.53 -18.84 -24.45
N ALA A 88 7.91 -19.62 -25.35
CA ALA A 88 7.25 -19.11 -26.54
C ALA A 88 6.06 -18.20 -26.20
N ASP A 89 5.22 -18.60 -25.23
CA ASP A 89 4.06 -17.81 -24.81
C ASP A 89 4.49 -16.54 -24.07
N LYS A 90 5.49 -16.62 -23.20
CA LYS A 90 6.05 -15.48 -22.47
C LYS A 90 6.68 -14.46 -23.42
N SER A 91 7.47 -14.91 -24.41
CA SER A 91 8.04 -14.03 -25.44
C SER A 91 6.96 -13.37 -26.29
N SER A 92 6.01 -14.16 -26.78
CA SER A 92 4.90 -13.67 -27.62
C SER A 92 4.04 -12.63 -26.88
N ALA A 93 3.74 -12.84 -25.59
CA ALA A 93 3.01 -11.88 -24.78
C ALA A 93 3.79 -10.57 -24.57
N ARG A 94 5.10 -10.66 -24.31
CA ARG A 94 5.98 -9.49 -24.17
C ARG A 94 6.04 -8.68 -25.46
N GLU A 95 6.31 -9.33 -26.59
CA GLU A 95 6.36 -8.69 -27.91
C GLU A 95 5.04 -8.02 -28.27
N ARG A 96 3.91 -8.70 -28.01
CA ARG A 96 2.58 -8.13 -28.22
C ARG A 96 2.35 -6.88 -27.38
N LEU A 97 2.70 -6.92 -26.10
CA LEU A 97 2.53 -5.78 -25.19
C LEU A 97 3.39 -4.59 -25.62
N VAL A 98 4.66 -4.83 -25.97
CA VAL A 98 5.57 -3.80 -26.48
C VAL A 98 4.98 -3.17 -27.75
N ASN A 99 4.58 -3.99 -28.73
CA ASN A 99 3.97 -3.50 -29.95
C ASN A 99 2.69 -2.70 -29.68
N PHE A 100 1.81 -3.19 -28.82
CA PHE A 100 0.56 -2.50 -28.45
C PHE A 100 0.82 -1.12 -27.83
N LEU A 101 1.72 -1.03 -26.85
CA LEU A 101 2.00 0.23 -26.13
C LEU A 101 2.84 1.23 -26.94
N THR A 102 3.58 0.77 -27.95
CA THR A 102 4.43 1.64 -28.79
C THR A 102 3.77 2.08 -30.09
N THR A 103 2.88 1.26 -30.67
CA THR A 103 2.21 1.58 -31.94
C THR A 103 0.84 2.23 -31.77
N THR A 104 0.21 2.08 -30.59
CA THR A 104 -1.05 2.78 -30.29
C THR A 104 -0.77 4.27 -30.11
N SER A 105 -1.52 5.13 -30.81
CA SER A 105 -1.40 6.58 -30.69
C SER A 105 -1.58 7.05 -29.25
N ALA A 106 -0.74 7.99 -28.80
CA ALA A 106 -0.77 8.52 -27.43
C ALA A 106 -2.15 9.01 -26.97
N GLU A 107 -2.95 9.58 -27.88
CA GLU A 107 -4.31 10.06 -27.60
C GLU A 107 -5.31 8.94 -27.25
N LYS A 108 -5.06 7.72 -27.71
CA LYS A 108 -5.92 6.55 -27.45
C LYS A 108 -5.47 5.77 -26.23
N LEU A 109 -4.18 5.81 -25.91
CA LEU A 109 -3.66 5.13 -24.75
C LEU A 109 -4.24 5.73 -23.46
N PRO A 110 -4.45 4.91 -22.41
CA PRO A 110 -4.73 5.42 -21.09
C PRO A 110 -3.63 6.41 -20.66
N CYS A 111 -3.98 7.40 -19.84
CA CYS A 111 -2.98 8.29 -19.25
C CYS A 111 -1.85 7.46 -18.61
N PRO A 112 -0.57 7.87 -18.75
CA PRO A 112 0.58 7.11 -18.26
C PRO A 112 0.46 6.67 -16.79
N GLU A 113 -0.16 7.48 -15.93
CA GLU A 113 -0.37 7.21 -14.51
C GLU A 113 -1.23 5.97 -14.26
N ARG A 114 -2.06 5.59 -15.24
CA ARG A 114 -2.95 4.42 -15.21
C ARG A 114 -2.29 3.16 -15.77
N ILE A 115 -1.14 3.28 -16.44
CA ILE A 115 -0.48 2.15 -17.11
C ILE A 115 0.48 1.47 -16.14
N ALA A 116 0.15 0.21 -15.82
CA ALA A 116 0.98 -0.70 -15.04
C ALA A 116 1.33 -1.95 -15.84
N ILE A 117 2.50 -2.51 -15.60
CA ILE A 117 2.89 -3.84 -16.11
C ILE A 117 3.14 -4.75 -14.90
N ARG A 118 2.50 -5.93 -14.85
CA ARG A 118 2.91 -7.01 -13.95
C ARG A 118 4.00 -7.81 -14.63
N LEU A 119 5.22 -7.69 -14.12
CA LEU A 119 6.39 -8.41 -14.61
C LEU A 119 6.35 -9.86 -14.11
N ASN A 120 7.11 -10.77 -14.75
CA ASN A 120 7.39 -12.05 -14.11
C ASN A 120 8.25 -11.88 -12.86
N ALA A 121 8.18 -12.84 -11.93
CA ALA A 121 8.94 -12.79 -10.68
C ALA A 121 10.46 -12.81 -10.92
N THR A 122 11.22 -12.16 -10.03
CA THR A 122 12.66 -11.89 -10.19
C THR A 122 13.53 -13.15 -10.25
N ASP A 123 13.02 -14.29 -9.79
CA ASP A 123 13.67 -15.60 -9.81
C ASP A 123 13.35 -16.42 -11.08
N THR A 124 12.53 -15.89 -11.99
CA THR A 124 12.18 -16.53 -13.26
C THR A 124 13.15 -16.13 -14.40
N PRO A 125 13.34 -16.98 -15.42
CA PRO A 125 14.17 -16.64 -16.58
C PRO A 125 13.57 -15.55 -17.49
N PHE A 126 12.37 -15.07 -17.18
CA PHE A 126 11.63 -14.09 -17.98
C PHE A 126 11.83 -12.65 -17.50
N PHE A 127 12.10 -12.46 -16.21
CA PHE A 127 12.13 -11.16 -15.55
C PHE A 127 13.06 -10.16 -16.23
N GLU A 128 14.32 -10.55 -16.51
CA GLU A 128 15.30 -9.64 -17.11
C GLU A 128 14.84 -9.09 -18.46
N ARG A 129 14.19 -9.93 -19.29
CA ARG A 129 13.66 -9.51 -20.58
C ARG A 129 12.41 -8.65 -20.41
N ASP A 130 11.53 -8.99 -19.46
CA ASP A 130 10.34 -8.18 -19.17
C ASP A 130 10.70 -6.76 -18.73
N ILE A 131 11.58 -6.61 -17.73
CA ILE A 131 11.90 -5.31 -17.16
C ILE A 131 12.66 -4.42 -18.15
N ASN A 132 13.58 -5.00 -18.93
CA ASN A 132 14.33 -4.26 -19.94
C ASN A 132 13.43 -3.73 -21.06
N GLU A 133 12.48 -4.53 -21.56
CA GLU A 133 11.53 -4.05 -22.56
C GLU A 133 10.53 -3.04 -21.96
N ALA A 134 10.00 -3.32 -20.77
CA ALA A 134 9.04 -2.43 -20.10
C ALA A 134 9.63 -1.04 -19.82
N LEU A 135 10.90 -0.96 -19.42
CA LEU A 135 11.59 0.30 -19.13
C LEU A 135 11.78 1.18 -20.37
N ARG A 136 11.85 0.59 -21.57
CA ARG A 136 11.95 1.33 -22.84
C ARG A 136 10.63 1.98 -23.25
N ILE A 137 9.50 1.60 -22.65
CA ILE A 137 8.17 2.13 -23.01
C ILE A 137 7.90 3.42 -22.21
N PRO A 138 7.86 4.62 -22.84
CA PRO A 138 7.78 5.89 -22.09
C PRO A 138 6.46 6.08 -21.31
N SER A 139 5.38 5.45 -21.77
CA SER A 139 4.04 5.56 -21.16
C SER A 139 3.88 4.73 -19.88
N VAL A 140 4.77 3.77 -19.61
CA VAL A 140 4.68 2.92 -18.41
C VAL A 140 5.16 3.67 -17.17
N ARG A 141 4.34 3.70 -16.11
CA ARG A 141 4.67 4.40 -14.84
C ARG A 141 4.62 3.51 -13.61
N THR A 142 4.06 2.31 -13.70
CA THR A 142 3.94 1.40 -12.55
C THR A 142 4.40 -0.01 -12.91
N PHE A 143 5.17 -0.65 -12.02
CA PHE A 143 5.42 -2.09 -12.07
C PHE A 143 4.70 -2.78 -10.90
N ILE A 144 3.98 -3.85 -11.21
CA ILE A 144 3.45 -4.80 -10.23
C ILE A 144 4.46 -5.94 -10.13
N LEU A 145 4.92 -6.22 -8.92
CA LEU A 145 5.96 -7.19 -8.63
C LEU A 145 5.32 -8.38 -7.90
N PRO A 146 5.13 -9.52 -8.59
CA PRO A 146 4.63 -10.74 -7.95
C PRO A 146 5.72 -11.36 -7.07
N LYS A 147 5.32 -12.30 -6.22
CA LYS A 147 6.20 -13.18 -5.43
C LYS A 147 7.25 -12.43 -4.59
N VAL A 148 6.90 -11.24 -4.07
CA VAL A 148 7.82 -10.45 -3.22
C VAL A 148 7.89 -11.08 -1.83
N HIS A 149 8.97 -11.82 -1.57
CA HIS A 149 9.21 -12.46 -0.28
C HIS A 149 10.01 -11.59 0.70
N SER A 150 10.76 -10.61 0.19
CA SER A 150 11.62 -9.74 0.98
C SER A 150 11.89 -8.40 0.28
N SER A 151 12.71 -7.54 0.91
CA SER A 151 13.17 -6.29 0.30
C SER A 151 14.15 -6.51 -0.87
N GLN A 152 14.72 -7.71 -0.98
CA GLN A 152 15.78 -8.03 -1.92
C GLN A 152 15.25 -8.00 -3.36
N GLU A 153 14.04 -8.53 -3.59
CA GLU A 153 13.38 -8.47 -4.89
C GLU A 153 13.14 -7.02 -5.33
N LEU A 154 12.80 -6.12 -4.40
CA LEU A 154 12.65 -4.69 -4.68
C LEU A 154 13.99 -4.03 -5.02
N HIS A 155 15.09 -4.43 -4.37
CA HIS A 155 16.44 -3.95 -4.73
C HIS A 155 16.85 -4.39 -6.13
N VAL A 156 16.57 -5.63 -6.53
CA VAL A 156 16.87 -6.12 -7.89
C VAL A 156 16.16 -5.26 -8.94
N VAL A 157 14.86 -5.02 -8.75
CA VAL A 157 14.07 -4.16 -9.65
C VAL A 157 14.61 -2.73 -9.64
N SER A 158 14.93 -2.19 -8.47
CA SER A 158 15.46 -0.84 -8.34
C SER A 158 16.78 -0.64 -9.08
N SER A 159 17.70 -1.59 -9.01
CA SER A 159 18.97 -1.51 -9.71
C SER A 159 18.78 -1.53 -11.24
N ALA A 160 17.83 -2.32 -11.73
CA ALA A 160 17.50 -2.36 -13.15
C ALA A 160 16.87 -1.04 -13.65
N ILE A 161 16.00 -0.42 -12.85
CA ILE A 161 15.42 0.90 -13.18
C ILE A 161 16.52 1.95 -13.24
N ASP A 162 17.40 2.01 -12.24
CA ASP A 162 18.50 2.98 -12.20
C ASP A 162 19.46 2.79 -13.39
N ALA A 163 19.86 1.55 -13.67
CA ALA A 163 20.76 1.22 -14.77
C ALA A 163 20.18 1.55 -16.16
N SER A 164 18.85 1.64 -16.30
CA SER A 164 18.22 2.05 -17.56
C SER A 164 18.48 3.51 -17.92
N GLY A 165 18.91 4.34 -16.96
CA GLY A 165 19.14 5.77 -17.14
C GLY A 165 17.87 6.56 -17.48
N ARG A 166 16.69 5.97 -17.24
CA ARG A 166 15.40 6.58 -17.57
C ARG A 166 15.20 7.87 -16.78
N ALA A 167 14.97 8.96 -17.51
CA ALA A 167 14.61 10.25 -16.94
C ALA A 167 13.09 10.37 -16.71
N GLY A 168 12.69 11.24 -15.78
CA GLY A 168 11.28 11.56 -15.48
C GLY A 168 10.86 11.19 -14.06
N ASP A 169 9.55 11.08 -13.83
CA ASP A 169 9.04 10.71 -12.52
C ASP A 169 9.44 9.28 -12.14
N PRO A 170 9.68 9.01 -10.84
CA PRO A 170 10.01 7.68 -10.36
C PRO A 170 8.99 6.64 -10.81
N ILE A 171 9.49 5.47 -11.24
CA ILE A 171 8.62 4.31 -11.47
C ILE A 171 8.00 3.90 -10.14
N ARG A 172 6.68 3.76 -10.11
CA ARG A 172 5.94 3.27 -8.96
C ARG A 172 6.07 1.75 -8.89
N LEU A 173 6.45 1.22 -7.74
CA LEU A 173 6.49 -0.21 -7.46
C LEU A 173 5.29 -0.60 -6.60
N VAL A 174 4.64 -1.69 -6.97
CA VAL A 174 3.56 -2.31 -6.19
C VAL A 174 3.98 -3.73 -5.86
N ALA A 175 4.20 -4.00 -4.58
CA ALA A 175 4.62 -5.32 -4.11
C ALA A 175 3.39 -6.19 -3.85
N SER A 176 3.33 -7.36 -4.50
CA SER A 176 2.33 -8.37 -4.18
C SER A 176 2.74 -9.16 -2.94
N ILE A 177 1.91 -9.10 -1.91
CA ILE A 177 2.00 -9.89 -0.69
C ILE A 177 1.16 -11.14 -0.90
N GLU A 178 1.84 -12.26 -1.08
CA GLU A 178 1.20 -13.49 -1.59
C GLU A 178 1.76 -14.79 -1.00
N SER A 179 2.57 -14.71 0.06
CA SER A 179 3.05 -15.88 0.79
C SER A 179 3.20 -15.63 2.29
N ALA A 180 3.31 -16.69 3.07
CA ALA A 180 3.62 -16.66 4.49
C ALA A 180 4.94 -15.91 4.75
N ARG A 181 5.95 -16.13 3.90
CA ARG A 181 7.24 -15.45 3.98
C ARG A 181 7.10 -13.94 3.77
N ALA A 182 6.31 -13.53 2.76
CA ALA A 182 6.03 -12.12 2.51
C ALA A 182 5.34 -11.47 3.72
N LEU A 183 4.33 -12.14 4.29
CA LEU A 183 3.62 -11.66 5.47
C LEU A 183 4.52 -11.56 6.72
N TRP A 184 5.46 -12.49 6.88
CA TRP A 184 6.46 -12.47 7.96
C TRP A 184 7.39 -11.26 7.83
N ASN A 185 7.85 -10.98 6.60
CA ASN A 185 8.78 -9.89 6.27
C ASN A 185 8.09 -8.54 5.97
N LEU A 186 6.76 -8.47 6.10
CA LEU A 186 5.94 -7.36 5.61
C LEU A 186 6.41 -5.96 6.06
N GLY A 187 6.87 -5.82 7.30
CA GLY A 187 7.38 -4.54 7.81
C GLY A 187 8.61 -4.06 7.06
N ASN A 188 9.54 -4.97 6.73
CA ASN A 188 10.75 -4.64 5.97
C ASN A 188 10.42 -4.33 4.50
N ILE A 189 9.48 -5.08 3.90
CA ILE A 189 8.98 -4.81 2.55
C ILE A 189 8.34 -3.42 2.51
N ALA A 190 7.45 -3.11 3.44
CA ALA A 190 6.73 -1.84 3.48
C ALA A 190 7.64 -0.63 3.78
N ASN A 191 8.70 -0.82 4.57
CA ASN A 191 9.69 0.20 4.87
C ASN A 191 10.77 0.34 3.77
N TRP A 192 10.71 -0.46 2.71
CA TRP A 192 11.75 -0.44 1.69
C TRP A 192 11.84 0.93 1.01
N ALA A 193 13.08 1.38 0.83
CA ALA A 193 13.42 2.54 0.02
C ALA A 193 14.55 2.17 -0.92
N SER A 194 14.51 2.72 -2.13
CA SER A 194 15.57 2.51 -3.12
C SER A 194 16.90 3.08 -2.62
N ALA A 195 17.98 2.31 -2.79
CA ALA A 195 19.34 2.79 -2.59
C ALA A 195 19.76 3.86 -3.62
N HIS A 196 19.04 3.94 -4.74
CA HIS A 196 19.23 4.91 -5.81
C HIS A 196 18.25 6.10 -5.68
N GLY A 197 17.47 6.16 -4.59
CA GLY A 197 16.43 7.17 -4.42
C GLY A 197 15.40 7.12 -5.56
N ASN A 198 15.04 8.29 -6.09
CA ASN A 198 14.01 8.41 -7.12
C ASN A 198 14.35 7.71 -8.44
N SER A 199 15.64 7.56 -8.79
CA SER A 199 16.04 6.90 -10.04
C SER A 199 15.87 5.38 -10.00
N GLY A 200 15.82 4.77 -8.80
CA GLY A 200 15.53 3.35 -8.63
C GLY A 200 14.06 3.03 -8.41
N GLY A 201 13.17 4.02 -8.56
CA GLY A 201 11.74 3.87 -8.32
C GLY A 201 11.34 3.99 -6.85
N GLN A 202 10.03 3.94 -6.63
CA GLN A 202 9.42 4.18 -5.32
C GLN A 202 8.35 3.13 -5.03
N LEU A 203 8.42 2.48 -3.88
CA LEU A 203 7.32 1.64 -3.40
C LEU A 203 6.11 2.51 -3.11
N ALA A 204 5.00 2.21 -3.79
CA ALA A 204 3.78 3.01 -3.76
C ALA A 204 2.60 2.26 -3.14
N ALA A 205 2.57 0.93 -3.24
CA ALA A 205 1.46 0.14 -2.74
C ALA A 205 1.88 -1.26 -2.31
N LEU A 206 1.12 -1.81 -1.36
CA LEU A 206 1.08 -3.24 -1.05
C LEU A 206 -0.23 -3.82 -1.58
N LEU A 207 -0.14 -4.88 -2.37
CA LEU A 207 -1.27 -5.56 -2.99
C LEU A 207 -1.39 -6.95 -2.40
N PHE A 208 -2.60 -7.38 -2.01
CA PHE A 208 -2.80 -8.71 -1.44
C PHE A 208 -3.24 -9.72 -2.51
N ALA A 209 -2.41 -10.70 -2.86
CA ALA A 209 -2.81 -11.79 -3.76
C ALA A 209 -3.27 -12.99 -2.94
N ALA A 210 -4.57 -13.02 -2.64
CA ALA A 210 -5.14 -13.95 -1.67
C ALA A 210 -5.09 -15.42 -2.11
N GLU A 211 -5.25 -15.72 -3.40
CA GLU A 211 -5.28 -17.11 -3.88
C GLU A 211 -3.92 -17.79 -3.72
N ASP A 212 -2.84 -17.11 -4.14
CA ASP A 212 -1.47 -17.57 -3.92
C ASP A 212 -1.12 -17.67 -2.44
N TYR A 213 -1.55 -16.68 -1.64
CA TYR A 213 -1.35 -16.72 -0.19
C TYR A 213 -2.06 -17.93 0.45
N CYS A 214 -3.29 -18.22 0.05
CA CYS A 214 -4.03 -19.40 0.51
C CYS A 214 -3.34 -20.69 0.08
N ALA A 215 -2.83 -20.76 -1.16
CA ALA A 215 -2.08 -21.91 -1.65
C ALA A 215 -0.79 -22.15 -0.84
N ASP A 216 -0.03 -21.10 -0.53
CA ASP A 216 1.21 -21.17 0.26
C ASP A 216 0.95 -21.54 1.73
N THR A 217 -0.16 -21.07 2.31
CA THR A 217 -0.48 -21.27 3.74
C THR A 217 -1.42 -22.43 4.04
N SER A 218 -1.94 -23.10 3.01
CA SER A 218 -3.02 -24.08 3.12
C SER A 218 -4.31 -23.53 3.75
N ILE A 219 -4.50 -22.20 3.77
CA ILE A 219 -5.73 -21.58 4.24
C ILE A 219 -6.84 -21.81 3.20
N ILE A 220 -8.00 -22.25 3.67
CA ILE A 220 -9.18 -22.43 2.83
C ILE A 220 -9.97 -21.13 2.84
N ARG A 221 -9.97 -20.40 1.72
CA ARG A 221 -10.75 -19.17 1.57
C ARG A 221 -12.24 -19.47 1.64
N THR A 222 -12.96 -18.73 2.47
CA THR A 222 -14.41 -18.84 2.65
C THR A 222 -15.12 -17.56 2.23
N PRO A 223 -16.44 -17.59 1.97
CA PRO A 223 -17.22 -16.38 1.78
C PRO A 223 -17.19 -15.41 2.97
N SER A 224 -16.88 -15.90 4.19
CA SER A 224 -16.77 -15.04 5.37
C SER A 224 -15.51 -14.18 5.39
N ARG A 225 -14.43 -14.67 4.76
CA ARG A 225 -13.08 -14.08 4.75
C ARG A 225 -12.46 -13.89 6.14
N GLN A 226 -13.05 -14.47 7.19
CA GLN A 226 -12.55 -14.36 8.56
C GLN A 226 -11.15 -14.97 8.69
N GLU A 227 -10.88 -16.04 7.97
CA GLU A 227 -9.57 -16.68 7.90
C GLU A 227 -8.47 -15.78 7.32
N LEU A 228 -8.85 -14.72 6.58
CA LEU A 228 -7.94 -13.72 6.01
C LEU A 228 -7.88 -12.42 6.82
N LEU A 229 -8.66 -12.29 7.90
CA LEU A 229 -8.80 -11.03 8.64
C LEU A 229 -7.45 -10.54 9.20
N TYR A 230 -6.66 -11.42 9.82
CA TYR A 230 -5.34 -11.06 10.34
C TYR A 230 -4.41 -10.57 9.21
N THR A 231 -4.30 -11.34 8.13
CA THR A 231 -3.43 -11.02 6.99
C THR A 231 -3.81 -9.69 6.36
N ARG A 232 -5.11 -9.50 6.06
CA ARG A 232 -5.64 -8.27 5.46
C ARG A 232 -5.43 -7.05 6.36
N SER A 233 -5.71 -7.18 7.66
CA SER A 233 -5.49 -6.11 8.64
C SER A 233 -4.02 -5.74 8.75
N LYS A 234 -3.12 -6.72 8.78
CA LYS A 234 -1.68 -6.49 8.88
C LYS A 234 -1.14 -5.77 7.64
N ILE A 235 -1.58 -6.15 6.44
CA ILE A 235 -1.22 -5.49 5.18
C ILE A 235 -1.68 -4.02 5.18
N ALA A 236 -2.94 -3.77 5.54
CA ALA A 236 -3.46 -2.41 5.60
C ALA A 236 -2.67 -1.54 6.59
N VAL A 237 -2.42 -2.04 7.81
CA VAL A 237 -1.63 -1.31 8.83
C VAL A 237 -0.21 -1.04 8.35
N ALA A 238 0.48 -2.04 7.79
CA ALA A 238 1.83 -1.87 7.28
C ALA A 238 1.89 -0.83 6.16
N ALA A 239 0.95 -0.88 5.20
CA ALA A 239 0.86 0.13 4.14
C ALA A 239 0.69 1.54 4.72
N LYS A 240 -0.25 1.72 5.66
CA LYS A 240 -0.50 3.04 6.28
C LYS A 240 0.67 3.54 7.13
N ALA A 241 1.42 2.65 7.78
CA ALA A 241 2.59 3.03 8.56
C ALA A 241 3.67 3.75 7.74
N PHE A 242 3.77 3.41 6.44
CA PHE A 242 4.74 3.98 5.51
C PHE A 242 4.12 4.84 4.41
N GLY A 243 2.85 5.25 4.57
CA GLY A 243 2.17 6.13 3.61
C GLY A 243 1.86 5.48 2.26
N LEU A 244 1.85 4.15 2.19
CA LEU A 244 1.55 3.38 0.99
C LEU A 244 0.05 3.18 0.79
N GLU A 245 -0.33 2.92 -0.45
CA GLU A 245 -1.64 2.37 -0.81
C GLU A 245 -1.75 0.90 -0.37
N ALA A 246 -2.96 0.46 -0.05
CA ALA A 246 -3.26 -0.94 0.26
C ALA A 246 -4.32 -1.42 -0.73
N ILE A 247 -3.99 -2.38 -1.58
CA ILE A 247 -4.87 -2.89 -2.63
C ILE A 247 -5.35 -4.30 -2.27
N ASP A 248 -6.66 -4.45 -2.14
CA ASP A 248 -7.28 -5.67 -1.65
C ASP A 248 -7.32 -6.75 -2.74
N MET A 249 -7.60 -7.98 -2.30
CA MET A 249 -7.62 -9.19 -3.11
C MET A 249 -8.62 -9.18 -4.26
N VAL A 250 -8.40 -10.04 -5.25
CA VAL A 250 -9.38 -10.31 -6.31
C VAL A 250 -10.68 -10.90 -5.76
N CYS A 251 -11.79 -10.56 -6.39
CA CYS A 251 -13.06 -11.26 -6.25
C CYS A 251 -13.25 -12.19 -7.45
N VAL A 252 -13.11 -13.51 -7.23
CA VAL A 252 -13.18 -14.53 -8.28
C VAL A 252 -14.61 -14.65 -8.84
N ASN A 253 -15.62 -14.56 -7.98
CA ASN A 253 -17.03 -14.57 -8.40
C ASN A 253 -17.47 -13.21 -8.96
N TYR A 254 -16.87 -12.79 -10.08
CA TYR A 254 -17.06 -11.45 -10.66
C TYR A 254 -18.47 -11.18 -11.21
N LYS A 255 -19.30 -12.22 -11.39
CA LYS A 255 -20.68 -12.09 -11.86
C LYS A 255 -21.64 -11.71 -10.74
N ASP A 256 -21.28 -11.99 -9.49
CA ASP A 256 -22.05 -11.62 -8.32
C ASP A 256 -21.62 -10.23 -7.82
N LEU A 257 -22.28 -9.20 -8.33
CA LEU A 257 -21.97 -7.82 -7.98
C LEU A 257 -22.35 -7.49 -6.52
N ALA A 258 -23.32 -8.19 -5.93
CA ALA A 258 -23.69 -8.00 -4.53
C ALA A 258 -22.58 -8.52 -3.62
N TYR A 259 -22.08 -9.72 -3.90
CA TYR A 259 -20.92 -10.27 -3.20
C TYR A 259 -19.66 -9.41 -3.40
N LEU A 260 -19.40 -8.93 -4.62
CA LEU A 260 -18.29 -8.01 -4.90
C LEU A 260 -18.39 -6.74 -4.04
N LYS A 261 -19.59 -6.14 -3.95
CA LYS A 261 -19.83 -4.94 -3.15
C LYS A 261 -19.52 -5.20 -1.67
N GLU A 262 -20.01 -6.31 -1.12
CA GLU A 262 -19.75 -6.71 0.26
C GLU A 262 -18.24 -6.87 0.51
N GLU A 263 -17.51 -7.56 -0.38
CA GLU A 263 -16.04 -7.68 -0.28
C GLU A 263 -15.33 -6.32 -0.33
N CYS A 264 -15.78 -5.40 -1.19
CA CYS A 264 -15.20 -4.07 -1.31
C CYS A 264 -15.43 -3.23 -0.04
N GLU A 265 -16.66 -3.25 0.49
CA GLU A 265 -16.99 -2.56 1.74
C GLU A 265 -16.17 -3.11 2.91
N ASP A 266 -15.98 -4.44 2.95
CA ASP A 266 -15.15 -5.10 3.95
C ASP A 266 -13.68 -4.69 3.86
N GLY A 267 -13.10 -4.69 2.66
CA GLY A 267 -11.73 -4.21 2.45
C GLY A 267 -11.57 -2.75 2.83
N ARG A 268 -12.51 -1.90 2.44
CA ARG A 268 -12.50 -0.48 2.80
C ARG A 268 -12.55 -0.27 4.32
N ARG A 269 -13.38 -1.03 5.05
CA ARG A 269 -13.44 -0.96 6.53
C ARG A 269 -12.10 -1.29 7.19
N LEU A 270 -11.33 -2.21 6.61
CA LEU A 270 -9.99 -2.56 7.09
C LEU A 270 -8.91 -1.51 6.73
N GLY A 271 -9.21 -0.54 5.87
CA GLY A 271 -8.30 0.53 5.47
C GLY A 271 -7.63 0.34 4.10
N PHE A 272 -8.08 -0.63 3.30
CA PHE A 272 -7.69 -0.73 1.90
C PHE A 272 -8.16 0.48 1.09
N THR A 273 -7.34 0.93 0.16
CA THR A 273 -7.58 2.09 -0.71
C THR A 273 -8.16 1.72 -2.07
N GLY A 274 -8.09 0.44 -2.43
CA GLY A 274 -8.64 -0.08 -3.68
C GLY A 274 -8.68 -1.60 -3.68
N LYS A 275 -9.08 -2.17 -4.81
CA LYS A 275 -9.19 -3.61 -5.02
C LYS A 275 -8.79 -4.00 -6.43
N GLN A 276 -8.26 -5.22 -6.56
CA GLN A 276 -7.99 -5.84 -7.85
C GLN A 276 -9.27 -6.27 -8.56
N ALA A 277 -9.29 -6.09 -9.88
CA ALA A 277 -10.36 -6.50 -10.78
C ALA A 277 -9.80 -7.47 -11.83
N ILE A 278 -10.48 -8.59 -12.02
CA ILE A 278 -10.18 -9.59 -13.06
C ILE A 278 -11.13 -9.48 -14.27
N HIS A 279 -12.18 -8.67 -14.15
CA HIS A 279 -13.12 -8.42 -15.23
C HIS A 279 -13.58 -6.95 -15.27
N PRO A 280 -13.75 -6.33 -16.46
CA PRO A 280 -14.17 -4.92 -16.57
C PRO A 280 -15.49 -4.57 -15.86
N THR A 281 -16.41 -5.52 -15.70
CA THR A 281 -17.70 -5.28 -15.01
C THR A 281 -17.53 -4.98 -13.51
N GLN A 282 -16.38 -5.32 -12.93
CA GLN A 282 -16.10 -5.06 -11.51
C GLN A 282 -15.67 -3.61 -11.27
N VAL A 283 -15.15 -2.93 -12.30
CA VAL A 283 -14.46 -1.63 -12.17
C VAL A 283 -15.36 -0.57 -11.56
N GLU A 284 -16.58 -0.43 -12.06
CA GLU A 284 -17.52 0.58 -11.56
C GLU A 284 -17.86 0.33 -10.09
N MET A 285 -18.23 -0.90 -9.74
CA MET A 285 -18.60 -1.27 -8.38
C MET A 285 -17.44 -1.09 -7.39
N ILE A 286 -16.22 -1.45 -7.79
CA ILE A 286 -15.02 -1.21 -6.98
C ILE A 286 -14.83 0.30 -6.78
N GLN A 287 -14.80 1.08 -7.86
CA GLN A 287 -14.52 2.53 -7.76
C GLN A 287 -15.57 3.29 -6.95
N SER A 288 -16.85 2.93 -7.05
CA SER A 288 -17.91 3.55 -6.27
C SER A 288 -17.87 3.16 -4.79
N THR A 289 -17.34 1.98 -4.45
CA THR A 289 -17.29 1.51 -3.06
C THR A 289 -16.09 2.09 -2.30
N PHE A 290 -14.97 2.34 -2.97
CA PHE A 290 -13.75 2.91 -2.38
C PHE A 290 -13.75 4.46 -2.33
N VAL A 291 -14.92 5.10 -2.39
CA VAL A 291 -15.10 6.55 -2.16
C VAL A 291 -16.19 6.79 -1.12
N PRO A 292 -16.11 7.87 -0.33
CA PRO A 292 -17.09 8.13 0.71
C PRO A 292 -18.50 8.32 0.16
N SER A 293 -19.48 7.79 0.89
CA SER A 293 -20.90 7.98 0.65
C SER A 293 -21.32 9.43 0.94
N ALA A 294 -22.46 9.85 0.40
CA ALA A 294 -23.02 11.17 0.68
C ALA A 294 -23.20 11.44 2.19
N GLN A 295 -23.57 10.41 2.97
CA GLN A 295 -23.72 10.51 4.41
C GLN A 295 -22.37 10.73 5.13
N GLU A 296 -21.33 10.01 4.73
CA GLU A 296 -19.98 10.18 5.26
C GLU A 296 -19.41 11.56 4.90
N ILE A 297 -19.64 12.04 3.68
CA ILE A 297 -19.23 13.37 3.23
C ILE A 297 -19.96 14.45 4.03
N LEU A 298 -21.28 14.33 4.19
CA LEU A 298 -22.07 15.29 4.96
C LEU A 298 -21.60 15.36 6.41
N ARG A 299 -21.36 14.21 7.05
CA ARG A 299 -20.84 14.13 8.41
C ARG A 299 -19.45 14.78 8.51
N ALA A 300 -18.55 14.49 7.58
CA ALA A 300 -17.22 15.07 7.55
C ALA A 300 -17.24 16.59 7.33
N ALA A 301 -18.12 17.09 6.46
CA ALA A 301 -18.30 18.52 6.21
C ALA A 301 -18.84 19.25 7.47
N LYS A 302 -19.76 18.62 8.23
CA LYS A 302 -20.24 19.16 9.52
C LYS A 302 -19.12 19.21 10.56
N ILE A 303 -18.33 18.13 10.69
CA ILE A 303 -17.19 18.06 11.62
C ILE A 303 -16.19 19.19 11.33
N THR A 304 -15.79 19.32 10.06
CA THR A 304 -14.78 20.32 9.65
C THR A 304 -15.28 21.75 9.88
N HIS A 305 -16.54 22.05 9.54
CA HIS A 305 -17.13 23.37 9.78
C HIS A 305 -17.23 23.72 11.27
N GLN A 306 -17.75 22.82 12.11
CA GLN A 306 -17.90 23.09 13.54
C GLN A 306 -16.56 23.20 14.27
N MET A 307 -15.58 22.35 13.92
CA MET A 307 -14.23 22.45 14.46
C MET A 307 -13.54 23.76 14.08
N ALA A 308 -13.78 24.28 12.87
CA ALA A 308 -13.26 25.60 12.46
C ALA A 308 -13.82 26.73 13.34
N GLN A 309 -15.12 26.71 13.65
CA GLN A 309 -15.76 27.68 14.56
C GLN A 309 -15.24 27.55 16.00
N ALA A 310 -15.00 26.33 16.45
CA ALA A 310 -14.48 26.05 17.80
C ALA A 310 -13.05 26.52 17.99
N HIS A 311 -12.18 26.26 17.01
CA HIS A 311 -10.81 26.75 17.02
C HIS A 311 -10.75 28.28 16.98
N ALA A 312 -11.63 28.93 16.20
CA ALA A 312 -11.78 30.39 16.22
C ALA A 312 -12.17 30.91 17.63
N SER A 313 -12.89 30.09 18.40
CA SER A 313 -13.30 30.38 19.78
C SER A 313 -12.36 29.79 20.86
N GLN A 314 -11.15 29.35 20.49
CA GLN A 314 -10.15 28.74 21.38
C GLN A 314 -10.64 27.51 22.16
N ARG A 315 -11.55 26.71 21.58
CA ARG A 315 -12.04 25.43 22.15
C ARG A 315 -11.44 24.25 21.39
N GLY A 316 -10.96 23.24 22.12
CA GLY A 316 -10.34 22.03 21.54
C GLY A 316 -11.31 20.87 21.22
N ALA A 317 -12.59 20.98 21.58
CA ALA A 317 -13.62 19.98 21.30
C ALA A 317 -15.00 20.63 21.12
N VAL A 318 -15.87 19.96 20.35
CA VAL A 318 -17.26 20.39 20.09
C VAL A 318 -18.22 19.22 20.26
N GLY A 319 -19.41 19.47 20.83
CA GLY A 319 -20.51 18.52 20.74
C GLY A 319 -21.23 18.67 19.40
N LEU A 320 -21.15 17.66 18.54
CA LEU A 320 -21.94 17.57 17.32
C LEU A 320 -23.29 16.93 17.63
N GLU A 321 -24.39 17.61 17.30
CA GLU A 321 -25.71 16.97 17.26
C GLU A 321 -25.77 16.06 16.04
N LEU A 322 -25.91 14.75 16.29
CA LEU A 322 -26.12 13.78 15.24
C LEU A 322 -27.55 13.91 14.74
N GLY A 323 -27.69 14.10 13.43
CA GLY A 323 -28.99 14.20 12.77
C GLY A 323 -29.75 12.87 12.65
N ASP A 324 -29.48 11.91 13.55
CA ASP A 324 -30.14 10.59 13.58
C ASP A 324 -31.50 10.62 14.31
N GLY A 325 -31.92 11.79 14.80
CA GLY A 325 -33.21 11.98 15.46
C GLY A 325 -33.26 11.50 16.91
N ASN A 326 -32.17 10.94 17.45
CA ASN A 326 -32.13 10.42 18.81
C ASN A 326 -31.57 11.42 19.85
N GLY A 327 -31.30 12.67 19.45
CA GLY A 327 -30.84 13.73 20.35
C GLY A 327 -29.44 13.49 20.96
N GLY A 328 -28.67 12.54 20.43
CA GLY A 328 -27.32 12.24 20.88
C GLY A 328 -26.33 13.33 20.46
N ARG A 329 -25.54 13.83 21.42
CA ARG A 329 -24.35 14.65 21.15
C ARG A 329 -23.11 13.77 21.12
N GLU A 330 -22.38 13.80 20.03
CA GLU A 330 -21.08 13.15 19.91
C GLU A 330 -19.98 14.19 20.18
N MET A 331 -19.03 13.86 21.05
CA MET A 331 -17.88 14.72 21.33
C MET A 331 -16.87 14.55 20.20
N ILE A 332 -16.50 15.66 19.56
CA ILE A 332 -15.58 15.69 18.43
C ILE A 332 -14.27 16.32 18.87
N ASP A 333 -13.18 15.63 18.57
CA ASP A 333 -11.81 16.02 18.89
C ASP A 333 -10.89 15.93 17.65
N ALA A 334 -9.57 16.14 17.86
CA ALA A 334 -8.59 16.20 16.77
C ALA A 334 -8.50 14.90 15.93
N PRO A 335 -8.51 13.67 16.50
CA PRO A 335 -8.62 12.43 15.74
C PRO A 335 -9.81 12.39 14.78
N MET A 336 -11.00 12.80 15.25
CA MET A 336 -12.21 12.79 14.43
C MET A 336 -12.17 13.86 13.33
N LEU A 337 -11.59 15.04 13.62
CA LEU A 337 -11.32 16.05 12.59
C LEU A 337 -10.41 15.50 11.49
N LYS A 338 -9.32 14.81 11.85
CA LYS A 338 -8.39 14.22 10.87
C LYS A 338 -9.08 13.16 9.99
N GLN A 339 -9.98 12.36 10.57
CA GLN A 339 -10.79 11.41 9.79
C GLN A 339 -11.70 12.15 8.81
N ALA A 340 -12.39 13.20 9.26
CA ALA A 340 -13.25 14.02 8.42
C ALA A 340 -12.48 14.71 7.28
N GLU A 341 -11.32 15.28 7.56
CA GLU A 341 -10.44 15.88 6.55
C GLU A 341 -10.01 14.85 5.49
N ASN A 342 -9.67 13.63 5.91
CA ASN A 342 -9.33 12.56 4.98
C ASN A 342 -10.53 12.14 4.11
N THR A 343 -11.73 12.06 4.68
CA THR A 343 -12.97 11.79 3.93
C THR A 343 -13.22 12.87 2.87
N ILE A 344 -13.13 14.15 3.26
CA ILE A 344 -13.27 15.29 2.33
C ILE A 344 -12.19 15.25 1.25
N LYS A 345 -10.95 14.94 1.62
CA LYS A 345 -9.82 14.82 0.70
C LYS A 345 -10.09 13.77 -0.39
N ILE A 346 -10.60 12.58 -0.02
CA ILE A 346 -10.97 11.53 -0.97
C ILE A 346 -12.17 11.96 -1.82
N ALA A 347 -13.19 12.59 -1.23
CA ALA A 347 -14.36 13.08 -1.95
C ALA A 347 -13.99 14.08 -3.07
N ARG A 348 -13.12 15.07 -2.77
CA ARG A 348 -12.60 16.01 -3.78
C ARG A 348 -11.88 15.30 -4.91
N ALA A 349 -10.99 14.36 -4.55
CA ALA A 349 -10.23 13.59 -5.53
C ALA A 349 -11.13 12.72 -6.43
N ALA A 350 -12.30 12.32 -5.93
CA ALA A 350 -13.31 11.59 -6.67
C ALA A 350 -14.26 12.49 -7.49
N GLY A 351 -14.15 13.82 -7.38
CA GLY A 351 -15.07 14.76 -8.01
C GLY A 351 -16.46 14.79 -7.37
N LEU A 352 -16.58 14.39 -6.09
CA LEU A 352 -17.84 14.39 -5.36
C LEU A 352 -18.10 15.76 -4.72
N GLU A 353 -19.37 16.15 -4.69
CA GLU A 353 -19.81 17.41 -4.09
C GLU A 353 -19.61 17.41 -2.57
N ILE A 354 -19.16 18.54 -2.03
CA ILE A 354 -19.00 18.76 -0.61
C ILE A 354 -19.97 19.84 -0.16
N PRO A 355 -20.93 19.53 0.72
CA PRO A 355 -21.84 20.52 1.26
C PRO A 355 -21.10 21.66 1.94
N GLN A 356 -21.52 22.89 1.68
CA GLN A 356 -21.05 24.08 2.38
C GLN A 356 -22.07 24.48 3.46
N PHE A 357 -21.56 24.90 4.61
CA PHE A 357 -22.36 25.42 5.71
C PHE A 357 -21.98 26.89 5.91
N VAL A 358 -22.99 27.74 6.05
CA VAL A 358 -22.85 29.18 6.26
C VAL A 358 -22.69 29.47 7.74
#